data_AF-A0AAD8HA12-F1
#
_entry.id   AF-A0AAD8HA12-F1
#
_cell.length_a   1.000
_cell.length_b   1.000
_cell.length_c   1.000
_cell.angle_alpha   90.00
_cell.angle_beta   90.00
_cell.angle_gamma   90.00
#
_symmetry.space_group_name_H-M   'P 1'
#
loop_
_entity.id
_entity.type
_entity.pdbx_description
1 polymer ?
#
loop_
_entity_poly.entity_id
_entity_poly.type
_entity_poly.pdbx_seq_one_letter_code
_entity_poly.pdbx_strand_id
1 'polypeptide(L)'
;MTWQQEQPKKRKINRPPLGLKNLGNSCYLNSVLQCLTYTPPLANFCLKSKHTSLCDLASADQDRKNDCMFCILERRIVRSLCSDLILDDPYKLTNCLRLFAEHFRLDRQEDAHEFLRYVIDACHNTCLRLKKLQHHRRKAVVNGGKAVGGGEWWKGGGEWRRWW
;
A
#
# COMPACT_ATOMS: atom_id res chain seq x y z
N MET A 1 1.87 -28.74 -3.37
CA MET A 1 1.73 -27.37 -2.84
C MET A 1 1.15 -27.47 -1.44
N THR A 2 2.00 -27.55 -0.42
CA THR A 2 1.54 -27.56 0.97
C THR A 2 1.15 -26.14 1.36
N TRP A 3 -0.15 -25.88 1.47
CA TRP A 3 -0.65 -24.63 2.06
C TRP A 3 -0.27 -24.61 3.54
N GLN A 4 0.87 -24.01 3.87
CA GLN A 4 1.18 -23.66 5.26
C GLN A 4 0.35 -22.43 5.62
N GLN A 5 -0.78 -22.64 6.32
CA GLN A 5 -1.49 -21.59 7.02
C GLN A 5 -0.63 -21.12 8.20
N GLU A 6 0.42 -20.34 7.94
CA GLU A 6 1.03 -19.52 8.98
C GLU A 6 -0.01 -18.50 9.43
N GLN A 7 -0.76 -18.84 10.48
CA GLN A 7 -1.68 -17.94 11.14
C GLN A 7 -0.94 -16.64 11.48
N PRO A 8 -1.60 -15.47 11.40
CA PRO A 8 -0.91 -14.23 11.68
C PRO A 8 -0.35 -14.23 13.10
N LYS A 9 0.98 -14.14 13.23
CA LYS A 9 1.74 -14.32 14.49
C LYS A 9 1.32 -13.34 15.61
N LYS A 10 0.53 -12.33 15.30
CA LYS A 10 0.04 -11.29 16.22
C LYS A 10 -1.42 -11.43 16.65
N ARG A 11 -2.16 -12.46 16.22
CA ARG A 11 -3.54 -12.63 16.69
C ARG A 11 -3.54 -12.97 18.18
N LYS A 12 -4.19 -12.14 18.99
CA LYS A 12 -4.61 -12.55 20.34
C LYS A 12 -5.67 -13.64 20.15
N ILE A 13 -5.28 -14.91 20.30
CA ILE A 13 -6.10 -16.11 20.00
C ILE A 13 -7.43 -16.13 20.78
N ASN A 14 -7.55 -15.33 21.85
CA ASN A 14 -8.68 -15.37 22.79
C ASN A 14 -9.66 -14.18 22.66
N ARG A 15 -9.66 -13.44 21.54
CA ARG A 15 -10.63 -12.34 21.34
C ARG A 15 -11.40 -12.48 20.03
N PRO A 16 -12.69 -12.08 20.02
CA PRO A 16 -13.45 -12.03 18.80
C PRO A 16 -12.78 -11.05 17.80
N PRO A 17 -12.91 -11.30 16.48
CA PRO A 17 -12.58 -10.34 15.44
C PRO A 17 -13.12 -8.94 15.71
N LEU A 18 -12.34 -7.90 15.40
CA LEU A 18 -12.82 -6.51 15.42
C LEU A 18 -14.04 -6.37 14.51
N GLY A 19 -15.17 -5.94 15.06
CA GLY A 19 -16.38 -5.66 14.31
C GLY A 19 -16.28 -4.38 13.48
N LEU A 20 -17.04 -4.30 12.38
CA LEU A 20 -17.11 -3.10 11.54
C LEU A 20 -18.51 -2.50 11.58
N LYS A 21 -18.59 -1.20 11.91
CA LYS A 21 -19.86 -0.48 11.90
C LYS A 21 -20.41 -0.42 10.47
N ASN A 22 -21.69 -0.71 10.30
CA ASN A 22 -22.39 -0.48 9.04
C ASN A 22 -22.72 1.03 8.94
N LEU A 23 -22.18 1.70 7.93
CA LEU A 23 -22.28 3.15 7.74
C LEU A 23 -23.31 3.51 6.66
N GLY A 24 -24.44 2.80 6.63
CA GLY A 24 -25.48 2.94 5.59
C GLY A 24 -25.20 2.05 4.38
N ASN A 25 -25.94 0.95 4.26
CA ASN A 25 -25.82 -0.04 3.18
C ASN A 25 -24.37 -0.46 2.84
N SER A 26 -23.47 -0.47 3.83
CA SER A 26 -22.04 -0.72 3.63
C SER A 26 -21.62 -2.14 4.04
N CYS A 27 -22.59 -3.05 4.24
CA CYS A 27 -22.31 -4.39 4.73
C CYS A 27 -21.54 -5.25 3.71
N TYR A 28 -21.74 -5.04 2.41
CA TYR A 28 -20.98 -5.68 1.32
C TYR A 28 -19.47 -5.39 1.44
N LEU A 29 -19.14 -4.13 1.74
CA LEU A 29 -17.77 -3.67 1.97
C LEU A 29 -17.22 -4.29 3.26
N ASN A 30 -18.00 -4.26 4.34
CA ASN A 30 -17.59 -4.83 5.61
C ASN A 30 -17.28 -6.32 5.51
N SER A 31 -18.11 -7.11 4.81
CA SER A 31 -17.85 -8.54 4.60
C SER A 31 -16.54 -8.79 3.86
N VAL A 32 -16.28 -8.03 2.79
CA VAL A 32 -15.04 -8.15 2.01
C VAL A 32 -13.81 -7.78 2.82
N LEU A 33 -13.88 -6.70 3.60
CA LEU A 33 -12.78 -6.29 4.46
C LEU A 33 -12.43 -7.33 5.52
N GLN A 34 -13.43 -7.99 6.10
CA GLN A 34 -13.20 -9.09 7.04
C GLN A 34 -12.51 -10.27 6.35
N CYS A 35 -12.97 -10.66 5.16
CA CYS A 35 -12.33 -11.72 4.36
C CYS A 35 -10.86 -11.41 4.05
N LEU A 36 -10.56 -10.19 3.60
CA LEU A 36 -9.19 -9.76 3.28
C LEU A 36 -8.30 -9.71 4.53
N THR A 37 -8.84 -9.19 5.65
CA THR A 37 -8.12 -9.08 6.93
C THR A 37 -7.70 -10.45 7.46
N TYR A 38 -8.55 -11.46 7.30
CA TYR A 38 -8.27 -12.82 7.78
C TYR A 38 -7.72 -13.78 6.73
N THR A 39 -7.25 -13.27 5.60
CA THR A 39 -6.47 -14.04 4.63
C THR A 39 -4.99 -14.04 5.07
N PRO A 40 -4.43 -15.16 5.59
CA PRO A 40 -3.16 -15.14 6.31
C PRO A 40 -1.95 -14.61 5.51
N PRO A 41 -1.76 -14.96 4.22
CA PRO A 41 -0.66 -14.42 3.43
C PRO A 41 -0.72 -12.89 3.29
N LEU A 42 -1.91 -12.34 3.03
CA LEU A 42 -2.12 -10.90 2.92
C LEU A 42 -1.94 -10.20 4.28
N ALA A 43 -2.54 -10.76 5.33
CA ALA A 43 -2.41 -10.24 6.69
C ALA A 43 -0.94 -10.16 7.14
N ASN A 44 -0.16 -11.23 6.95
CA ASN A 44 1.26 -11.28 7.30
C ASN A 44 2.11 -10.31 6.48
N PHE A 45 1.73 -10.06 5.24
CA PHE A 45 2.37 -9.05 4.40
C PHE A 45 2.08 -7.64 4.95
N CYS A 46 0.82 -7.33 5.22
CA CYS A 46 0.38 -6.03 5.72
C CYS A 46 0.91 -5.71 7.12
N LEU A 47 0.99 -6.69 8.02
CA LEU A 47 1.56 -6.53 9.36
C LEU A 47 3.04 -6.13 9.37
N LYS A 48 3.75 -6.33 8.26
CA LYS A 48 5.15 -5.91 8.06
C LYS A 48 5.24 -4.53 7.39
N SER A 49 4.11 -3.85 7.14
CA SER A 49 4.01 -2.55 6.47
C SER A 49 4.78 -2.47 5.15
N LYS A 50 4.91 -3.60 4.44
CA LYS A 50 5.77 -3.73 3.27
C LYS A 50 5.31 -2.82 2.14
N HIS A 51 4.00 -2.67 1.93
CA HIS A 51 3.51 -1.82 0.86
C HIS A 51 3.79 -0.34 1.18
N THR A 52 3.42 0.12 2.37
CA THR A 52 3.60 1.52 2.78
C THR A 52 5.07 1.93 2.68
N SER A 53 6.01 1.09 3.14
CA SER A 53 7.44 1.40 3.01
C SER A 53 7.90 1.52 1.54
N LEU A 54 7.40 0.68 0.64
CA LEU A 54 7.74 0.78 -0.79
C LEU A 54 7.08 1.99 -1.45
N CYS A 55 5.85 2.32 -1.06
CA CYS A 55 5.13 3.49 -1.56
C CYS A 55 5.86 4.77 -1.13
N ASP A 56 6.27 4.86 0.13
CA ASP A 56 6.98 6.02 0.70
C ASP A 56 8.30 6.33 -0.02
N LEU A 57 9.01 5.31 -0.48
CA LEU A 57 10.27 5.47 -1.23
C LEU A 57 10.06 5.88 -2.70
N ALA A 58 8.85 5.71 -3.24
CA ALA A 58 8.55 5.88 -4.65
C ALA A 58 7.80 7.18 -4.97
N SER A 59 7.00 7.68 -4.03
CA SER A 59 6.25 8.95 -4.17
C SER A 59 6.95 10.07 -3.40
N ALA A 60 7.53 11.03 -4.13
CA ALA A 60 7.98 12.31 -3.56
C ALA A 60 6.81 13.24 -3.19
N ASP A 61 5.62 12.94 -3.72
CA ASP A 61 4.38 13.67 -3.53
C ASP A 61 3.55 13.02 -2.40
N GLN A 62 3.37 13.76 -1.30
CA GLN A 62 2.67 13.32 -0.09
C GLN A 62 1.16 13.10 -0.32
N ASP A 63 0.54 13.79 -1.27
CA ASP A 63 -0.91 13.66 -1.50
C ASP A 63 -1.24 12.30 -2.13
N ARG A 64 -0.39 11.81 -3.05
CA ARG A 64 -0.55 10.48 -3.67
C ARG A 64 -0.42 9.32 -2.68
N LYS A 65 0.17 9.55 -1.50
CA LYS A 65 0.30 8.56 -0.43
C LYS A 65 -1.01 8.36 0.33
N ASN A 66 -1.74 9.45 0.58
CA ASN A 66 -2.99 9.39 1.34
C ASN A 66 -4.15 8.76 0.57
N ASP A 67 -4.04 8.75 -0.76
CA ASP A 67 -5.02 8.23 -1.70
C ASP A 67 -4.61 6.88 -2.33
N CYS A 68 -3.49 6.30 -1.87
CA CYS A 68 -3.08 4.97 -2.28
C CYS A 68 -3.99 3.90 -1.65
N MET A 69 -4.77 3.21 -2.48
CA MET A 69 -5.71 2.19 -2.04
C MET A 69 -5.06 1.08 -1.20
N PHE A 70 -3.89 0.58 -1.60
CA PHE A 70 -3.22 -0.48 -0.85
C PHE A 70 -2.64 0.06 0.49
N CYS A 71 -2.17 1.32 0.55
CA CYS A 71 -1.81 1.93 1.84
C CYS A 71 -3.02 2.06 2.79
N ILE A 72 -4.21 2.38 2.25
CA ILE A 72 -5.44 2.45 3.04
C ILE A 72 -5.82 1.06 3.56
N LEU A 73 -5.83 0.04 2.70
CA LEU A 73 -6.13 -1.34 3.07
C LEU A 73 -5.13 -1.89 4.09
N GLU A 74 -3.82 -1.70 3.87
CA GLU A 74 -2.76 -2.18 4.76
C GLU A 74 -2.91 -1.59 6.17
N ARG A 75 -3.07 -0.27 6.28
CA ARG A 75 -3.31 0.40 7.57
C ARG A 75 -4.55 -0.13 8.27
N ARG A 76 -5.61 -0.44 7.51
CA ARG A 76 -6.83 -1.01 8.08
C ARG A 76 -6.63 -2.42 8.61
N ILE A 77 -5.97 -3.29 7.85
CA ILE A 77 -5.67 -4.66 8.27
C ILE A 77 -4.79 -4.64 9.54
N VAL A 78 -3.77 -3.79 9.57
CA VAL A 78 -2.92 -3.61 10.75
C VAL A 78 -3.75 -3.14 11.94
N ARG A 79 -4.60 -2.12 11.77
CA ARG A 79 -5.50 -1.64 12.81
C ARG A 79 -6.43 -2.75 13.30
N SER A 80 -7.00 -3.54 12.40
CA SER A 80 -7.93 -4.62 12.75
C SER A 80 -7.30 -5.76 13.52
N LEU A 81 -6.01 -6.03 13.30
CA LEU A 81 -5.29 -7.14 13.94
C LEU A 81 -4.55 -6.72 15.22
N CYS A 82 -4.24 -5.43 15.38
CA CYS A 82 -3.44 -4.91 16.50
C CYS A 82 -4.24 -4.06 17.50
N SER A 83 -5.43 -3.58 17.13
CA SER A 83 -6.25 -2.76 18.02
C SER A 83 -6.94 -3.59 19.09
N ASP A 84 -7.12 -2.99 20.28
CA ASP A 84 -7.92 -3.55 21.38
C ASP A 84 -9.41 -3.17 21.29
N LEU A 85 -9.81 -2.48 20.22
CA LEU A 85 -11.20 -2.10 19.99
C LEU A 85 -12.08 -3.33 19.69
N ILE A 86 -13.37 -3.21 20.01
CA ILE A 86 -14.41 -4.20 19.68
C ILE A 86 -15.11 -3.83 18.37
N LEU A 87 -15.21 -2.54 18.07
CA LEU A 87 -15.90 -1.99 16.91
C LEU A 87 -15.08 -0.86 16.29
N ASP A 88 -15.03 -0.81 14.96
CA ASP A 88 -14.31 0.19 14.18
C ASP A 88 -15.14 0.67 12.99
N ASP A 89 -14.92 1.91 12.54
CA ASP A 89 -15.58 2.45 11.36
C ASP A 89 -14.66 2.40 10.12
N PRO A 90 -15.16 1.95 8.96
CA PRO A 90 -14.40 1.95 7.71
C PRO A 90 -14.33 3.32 7.01
N TYR A 91 -14.46 4.45 7.73
CA TYR A 91 -14.78 5.75 7.12
C TYR A 91 -13.77 6.21 6.06
N LYS A 92 -12.46 6.03 6.30
CA LYS A 92 -11.44 6.42 5.31
C LYS A 92 -11.56 5.62 4.01
N LEU A 93 -11.92 4.34 4.10
CA LEU A 93 -12.09 3.50 2.91
C LEU A 93 -13.36 3.88 2.14
N THR A 94 -14.46 4.14 2.85
CA THR A 94 -15.72 4.56 2.22
C THR A 94 -15.55 5.92 1.51
N ASN A 95 -14.85 6.88 2.12
CA ASN A 95 -14.60 8.18 1.47
C ASN A 95 -13.68 8.09 0.25
N CYS A 96 -12.77 7.13 0.25
CA CYS A 96 -11.84 6.89 -0.85
C CYS A 96 -12.40 5.92 -1.91
N LEU A 97 -13.64 5.44 -1.77
CA LEU A 97 -14.25 4.44 -2.65
C LEU A 97 -14.19 4.85 -4.13
N ARG A 98 -14.49 6.13 -4.42
CA ARG A 98 -14.46 6.68 -5.78
C ARG A 98 -13.09 6.65 -6.45
N LEU A 99 -12.00 6.50 -5.69
CA LEU A 99 -10.65 6.44 -6.26
C LEU A 99 -10.37 5.14 -7.02
N PHE A 100 -11.13 4.08 -6.74
CA PHE A 100 -10.91 2.76 -7.31
C PHE A 100 -12.18 2.04 -7.77
N ALA A 101 -13.36 2.56 -7.41
CA ALA A 101 -14.65 2.06 -7.82
C ALA A 101 -15.59 3.24 -8.09
N GLU A 102 -15.37 3.96 -9.20
CA GLU A 102 -16.06 5.22 -9.52
C GLU A 102 -17.59 5.09 -9.57
N HIS A 103 -18.11 3.95 -10.02
CA HIS A 103 -19.54 3.71 -10.16
C HIS A 103 -20.27 3.43 -8.85
N PHE A 104 -19.53 3.14 -7.78
CA PHE A 104 -20.12 2.83 -6.48
C PHE A 104 -20.65 4.09 -5.82
N ARG A 105 -21.87 4.00 -5.27
CA ARG A 105 -22.50 5.10 -4.55
C ARG A 105 -22.48 4.82 -3.06
N LEU A 106 -22.19 5.86 -2.26
CA LEU A 106 -22.39 5.79 -0.82
C LEU A 106 -23.87 5.58 -0.52
N ASP A 107 -24.15 4.91 0.61
CA ASP A 107 -25.51 4.59 1.07
C ASP A 107 -26.34 3.72 0.12
N ARG A 108 -25.73 3.13 -0.91
CA ARG A 108 -26.36 2.14 -1.79
C ARG A 108 -25.76 0.76 -1.53
N GLN A 109 -26.62 -0.25 -1.50
CA GLN A 109 -26.19 -1.64 -1.43
C GLN A 109 -25.62 -2.06 -2.78
N GLU A 110 -24.43 -2.66 -2.78
CA GLU A 110 -23.71 -3.09 -3.97
C GLU A 110 -23.32 -4.57 -3.88
N ASP A 111 -22.84 -5.14 -4.98
CA ASP A 111 -22.35 -6.52 -5.04
C ASP A 111 -20.98 -6.63 -4.33
N ALA A 112 -20.89 -7.50 -3.32
CA ALA A 112 -19.68 -7.70 -2.54
C ALA A 112 -18.53 -8.28 -3.37
N HIS A 113 -18.82 -9.17 -4.33
CA HIS A 113 -17.83 -9.75 -5.20
C HIS A 113 -17.30 -8.72 -6.20
N GLU A 114 -18.16 -7.84 -6.72
CA GLU A 114 -17.73 -6.70 -7.53
C GLU A 114 -16.80 -5.77 -6.75
N PHE A 115 -17.17 -5.39 -5.53
CA PHE A 115 -16.32 -4.60 -4.66
C PHE A 115 -14.95 -5.27 -4.41
N LEU A 116 -14.93 -6.57 -4.13
CA LEU A 116 -13.70 -7.33 -3.93
C LEU A 116 -12.76 -7.25 -5.15
N ARG A 117 -13.29 -7.40 -6.37
CA ARG A 117 -12.48 -7.28 -7.59
C ARG A 117 -11.84 -5.91 -7.70
N TYR A 118 -12.60 -4.83 -7.51
CA TYR A 118 -12.08 -3.47 -7.56
C TYR A 118 -10.97 -3.23 -6.52
N VAL A 119 -11.14 -3.73 -5.29
CA VAL A 119 -10.11 -3.63 -4.24
C VAL A 119 -8.81 -4.34 -4.65
N ILE A 120 -8.92 -5.58 -5.15
CA ILE A 120 -7.76 -6.37 -5.56
C ILE A 120 -7.06 -5.72 -6.76
N ASP A 121 -7.81 -5.30 -7.77
CA ASP A 121 -7.26 -4.66 -8.97
C ASP A 121 -6.53 -3.36 -8.63
N ALA A 122 -7.09 -2.53 -7.74
CA ALA A 122 -6.44 -1.30 -7.28
C ALA A 122 -5.13 -1.59 -6.53
N CYS A 123 -5.12 -2.60 -5.66
CA CYS A 123 -3.91 -3.03 -4.96
C CYS A 123 -2.86 -3.55 -5.95
N HIS A 124 -3.27 -4.40 -6.89
CA HIS A 124 -2.42 -4.98 -7.92
C HIS A 124 -1.77 -3.90 -8.81
N ASN A 125 -2.58 -3.00 -9.36
CA ASN A 125 -2.13 -1.91 -10.21
C ASN A 125 -1.15 -0.97 -9.49
N THR A 126 -1.38 -0.71 -8.20
CA THR A 126 -0.45 0.05 -7.37
C THR A 126 0.90 -0.67 -7.25
N CYS A 127 0.90 -1.98 -6.98
CA CYS A 127 2.13 -2.77 -6.92
C CYS A 127 2.88 -2.79 -8.26
N LEU A 128 2.17 -2.91 -9.39
CA LEU A 128 2.79 -2.84 -10.72
C LEU A 128 3.42 -1.46 -10.98
N ARG A 129 2.73 -0.37 -10.62
CA ARG A 129 3.25 1.00 -10.73
C ARG A 129 4.54 1.17 -9.93
N LEU A 130 4.57 0.71 -8.68
CA LEU A 130 5.77 0.78 -7.84
C LEU A 130 6.94 -0.01 -8.42
N LYS A 131 6.70 -1.23 -8.94
CA LYS A 131 7.75 -2.02 -9.61
C LYS A 131 8.33 -1.30 -10.83
N LYS A 132 7.49 -0.66 -11.65
CA LYS A 132 7.93 0.15 -12.80
C LYS A 132 8.82 1.32 -12.34
N LEU A 133 8.40 2.07 -11.33
CA LEU A 133 9.17 3.18 -10.77
C LEU A 133 10.54 2.72 -10.22
N GLN A 134 10.59 1.59 -9.53
CA GLN A 134 11.84 1.02 -9.04
C GLN A 134 12.79 0.63 -10.18
N HIS A 135 12.26 0.04 -11.25
CA HIS A 135 13.05 -0.30 -12.43
C HIS A 135 13.64 0.94 -13.12
N HIS A 136 12.83 1.99 -13.28
CA HIS A 136 13.31 3.27 -13.81
C HIS A 136 14.37 3.90 -12.92
N ARG A 137 14.19 3.89 -11.59
CA ARG A 137 15.19 4.41 -10.65
C ARG A 137 16.50 3.63 -10.71
N ARG A 138 16.45 2.29 -10.80
CA ARG A 138 17.65 1.44 -10.97
C ARG A 138 18.37 1.74 -12.28
N LYS A 139 17.64 1.86 -13.40
CA LYS A 139 18.22 2.25 -14.70
C LYS A 139 18.84 3.63 -14.66
N ALA A 140 18.21 4.61 -14.01
CA ALA A 140 18.75 5.96 -13.87
C ALA A 140 20.03 5.99 -13.04
N VAL A 141 20.13 5.20 -11.97
CA VAL A 141 21.37 5.06 -11.17
C VAL A 141 22.48 4.38 -11.98
N VAL A 142 22.17 3.30 -12.71
CA VAL A 142 23.14 2.60 -13.56
C VAL A 142 23.66 3.51 -14.69
N ASN A 143 22.78 4.29 -15.32
CA ASN A 143 23.17 5.21 -16.39
C ASN A 143 23.83 6.50 -15.86
N GLY A 144 23.40 7.01 -14.70
CA GLY A 144 24.02 8.16 -14.02
C GLY A 144 25.38 7.86 -13.40
N GLY A 145 25.67 6.58 -13.11
CA GLY A 145 27.01 6.10 -12.76
C GLY A 145 27.98 6.02 -13.95
N LYS A 146 27.49 6.18 -15.19
CA LYS A 146 28.32 6.31 -16.41
C LYS A 146 28.47 7.78 -16.86
N ALA A 147 28.63 8.69 -15.90
CA ALA A 147 29.17 10.02 -16.14
C ALA A 147 30.53 10.17 -15.43
N VAL A 148 31.49 9.34 -15.83
CA VAL A 148 32.92 9.64 -15.70
C VAL A 148 33.41 9.94 -17.11
N GLY A 149 33.67 11.22 -17.36
CA GLY A 149 34.18 11.70 -18.63
C GLY A 149 34.01 13.20 -18.79
N GLY A 150 34.97 13.97 -18.26
CA GLY A 150 35.22 15.33 -18.73
C GLY A 150 35.57 16.38 -17.67
N GLY A 151 36.78 16.33 -17.11
CA GLY A 151 37.41 17.47 -16.43
C GLY A 151 38.17 17.10 -15.16
N GLU A 152 39.41 16.63 -15.30
CA GLU A 152 40.34 16.51 -14.17
C GLU A 152 40.81 17.91 -13.75
N TRP A 153 40.55 18.27 -12.49
CA TRP A 153 41.03 19.50 -11.88
C TRP A 153 42.19 19.14 -10.96
N TRP A 154 43.38 19.72 -11.20
CA TRP A 154 44.53 19.55 -10.31
C TRP A 154 44.84 20.86 -9.59
N LYS A 155 45.15 20.78 -8.29
CA LYS A 155 45.43 21.95 -7.43
C LYS A 155 46.94 22.03 -7.18
N GLY A 156 47.65 22.79 -8.01
CA GLY A 156 49.05 23.15 -7.81
C GLY A 156 49.17 24.66 -7.59
N GLY A 157 49.60 25.09 -6.40
CA GLY A 157 49.90 26.49 -6.11
C GLY A 157 48.70 27.45 -6.18
N GLY A 158 47.79 27.37 -5.21
CA GLY A 158 46.85 28.48 -4.93
C GLY A 158 45.71 28.75 -5.91
N GLU A 159 45.62 28.11 -7.07
CA GLU A 159 44.55 28.37 -8.05
C GLU A 159 44.09 27.10 -8.78
N TRP A 160 42.79 27.00 -9.08
CA TRP A 160 42.19 25.85 -9.77
C TRP A 160 42.21 26.08 -11.28
N ARG A 161 42.83 25.17 -12.05
CA ARG A 161 42.82 25.20 -13.52
C ARG A 161 42.24 23.91 -14.10
N ARG A 162 41.57 24.06 -15.25
CA ARG A 162 40.95 22.97 -16.02
C ARG A 162 41.95 22.52 -17.09
N TRP A 163 42.21 21.22 -17.19
CA TRP A 163 43.03 20.65 -18.26
C TRP A 163 42.19 20.47 -19.53
N TRP A 164 41.91 21.54 -20.28
CA TRP A 164 41.69 21.58 -21.74
C TRP A 164 41.83 23.05 -22.17
#